data_AF-A0A8J3WDG7-F1
#
_entry.id   AF-A0A8J3WDG7-F1
#
_cell.length_a   1.000
_cell.length_b   1.000
_cell.length_c   1.000
_cell.angle_alpha   90.00
_cell.angle_beta   90.00
_cell.angle_gamma   90.00
#
_symmetry.space_group_name_H-M   'P 1'
#
loop_
_entity.id
_entity.type
_entity.pdbx_description
1 polymer ?
#
loop_
_entity_poly.entity_id
_entity_poly.type
_entity_poly.pdbx_seq_one_letter_code
_entity_poly.pdbx_strand_id
1 'polypeptide(L)'
;MTPNSCSPTGPPPPPGGWTADDLDRLPLDGPNGEPDFFKRVELLDGALIFMSPQRRIHERLIRGLTNSLDAQAPEDLAAVSQTDIRINREDMRSCR
;
A
#
# COMPACT_ATOMS: atom_id res chain seq x y z
N MET A 1 -15.07 14.41 28.26
CA MET A 1 -14.69 13.18 27.52
C MET A 1 -14.54 13.55 26.06
N THR A 2 -13.32 13.88 25.62
CA THR A 2 -13.01 14.07 24.20
C THR A 2 -12.80 12.70 23.58
N PRO A 3 -13.46 12.36 22.45
CA PRO A 3 -13.18 11.11 21.79
C PRO A 3 -11.76 11.18 21.22
N ASN A 4 -10.98 10.14 21.45
CA ASN A 4 -9.62 9.99 21.00
C ASN A 4 -9.55 10.20 19.48
N SER A 5 -8.98 11.33 19.05
CA SER A 5 -8.67 11.59 17.65
C SER A 5 -7.48 10.71 17.26
N CYS A 6 -7.78 9.50 16.83
CA CYS A 6 -6.86 8.74 16.00
C CYS A 6 -6.91 9.40 14.61
N SER A 7 -6.16 10.50 14.44
CA SER A 7 -5.94 11.07 13.11
C SER A 7 -4.95 10.17 12.39
N PRO A 8 -5.34 9.42 11.35
CA PRO A 8 -4.34 8.85 10.47
C PRO A 8 -3.57 10.04 9.88
N THR A 9 -2.25 9.94 9.85
CA THR A 9 -1.33 10.98 9.36
C THR A 9 -1.44 11.11 7.84
N GLY A 10 -2.62 11.43 7.30
CA GLY A 10 -2.89 11.45 5.88
C GLY A 10 -4.17 12.23 5.55
N PRO A 11 -4.37 12.59 4.28
CA PRO A 11 -5.56 13.31 3.84
C PRO A 11 -6.84 12.48 4.09
N PRO A 12 -7.96 13.12 4.44
CA PRO A 12 -9.23 12.42 4.63
C PRO A 12 -9.69 11.77 3.32
N PRO A 13 -10.34 10.59 3.37
CA PRO A 13 -10.83 9.92 2.18
C PRO A 13 -11.92 10.74 1.46
N PRO A 14 -12.03 10.63 0.13
CA PRO A 14 -13.15 11.21 -0.61
C PRO A 14 -14.49 10.56 -0.21
N PRO A 15 -15.63 11.21 -0.50
CA PRO A 15 -16.95 10.63 -0.25
C PRO A 15 -17.11 9.27 -0.97
N GLY A 16 -17.14 8.18 -0.22
CA GLY A 16 -17.17 6.81 -0.75
C GLY A 16 -15.92 5.97 -0.48
N GLY A 17 -14.86 6.55 0.08
CA GLY A 17 -13.59 5.87 0.33
C GLY A 17 -12.59 6.04 -0.81
N TRP A 18 -11.33 5.70 -0.55
CA TRP A 18 -10.29 5.73 -1.59
C TRP A 18 -10.49 4.60 -2.60
N THR A 19 -10.32 4.91 -3.88
CA THR A 19 -10.29 3.92 -4.97
C THR A 19 -8.86 3.69 -5.45
N ALA A 20 -8.64 2.60 -6.20
CA ALA A 20 -7.34 2.35 -6.82
C ALA A 20 -6.95 3.45 -7.83
N ASP A 21 -7.93 4.02 -8.53
CA ASP A 21 -7.68 5.10 -9.49
C ASP A 21 -7.28 6.42 -8.78
N ASP A 22 -7.70 6.61 -7.52
CA ASP A 22 -7.24 7.73 -6.70
C ASP A 22 -5.80 7.55 -6.23
N LEU A 23 -5.38 6.30 -5.95
CA LEU A 23 -4.00 5.95 -5.59
C LEU A 23 -3.02 6.32 -6.70
N ASP A 24 -3.36 6.02 -7.96
CA ASP A 24 -2.56 6.35 -9.15
C ASP A 24 -2.35 7.86 -9.35
N ARG A 25 -3.20 8.70 -8.74
CA ARG A 25 -3.17 10.16 -8.89
C ARG A 25 -2.54 10.87 -7.69
N LEU A 26 -2.10 10.14 -6.67
CA LEU A 26 -1.49 10.76 -5.50
C LEU A 26 -0.17 11.46 -5.87
N PRO A 27 0.09 12.66 -5.33
CA PRO A 27 1.39 13.30 -5.48
C PRO A 27 2.48 12.49 -4.78
N LEU A 28 3.73 12.58 -5.25
CA LEU A 28 4.87 11.96 -4.56
C LEU A 28 5.14 12.61 -3.19
N ASP A 29 4.99 13.93 -3.12
CA ASP A 29 5.25 14.73 -1.94
C ASP A 29 4.01 14.91 -1.07
N GLY A 30 4.23 15.11 0.23
CA GLY A 30 3.20 15.34 1.21
C GLY A 30 2.55 16.73 1.11
N PRO A 31 1.42 16.94 1.79
CA PRO A 31 0.71 18.22 1.79
C PRO A 31 1.54 19.39 2.33
N ASN A 32 2.62 19.15 3.08
CA ASN A 32 3.55 20.16 3.56
C ASN A 32 4.92 20.11 2.86
N GLY A 33 5.03 19.41 1.74
CA GLY A 33 6.28 19.25 0.98
C GLY A 33 7.21 18.16 1.53
N GLU A 34 6.70 17.22 2.33
CA GLU A 34 7.46 16.06 2.78
C GLU A 34 7.80 15.16 1.57
N PRO A 35 9.08 14.95 1.24
CA PRO A 35 9.43 14.13 0.08
C PRO A 35 9.08 12.66 0.32
N ASP A 36 8.69 11.96 -0.74
CA ASP A 36 8.36 10.52 -0.74
C ASP A 36 7.21 10.12 0.20
N PHE A 37 6.38 11.07 0.64
CA PHE A 37 5.31 10.84 1.64
C PHE A 37 4.31 9.75 1.22
N PHE A 38 3.90 9.75 -0.06
CA PHE A 38 2.97 8.76 -0.61
C PHE A 38 3.67 7.65 -1.37
N LYS A 39 4.98 7.45 -1.19
CA LYS A 39 5.74 6.46 -1.96
C LYS A 39 5.45 5.00 -1.59
N ARG A 40 4.95 4.75 -0.38
CA ARG A 40 4.68 3.40 0.15
C ARG A 40 3.34 3.37 0.87
N VAL A 41 2.29 3.67 0.11
CA VAL A 41 0.90 3.61 0.58
C VAL A 41 0.20 2.43 -0.07
N GLU A 42 -0.55 1.70 0.73
CA GLU A 42 -1.42 0.61 0.26
C GLU A 42 -2.87 1.01 0.46
N LEU A 43 -3.74 0.62 -0.49
CA LEU A 43 -5.19 0.76 -0.35
C LEU A 43 -5.77 -0.55 0.15
N LEU A 44 -6.28 -0.53 1.38
CA LEU A 44 -6.96 -1.67 1.98
C LEU A 44 -8.28 -1.19 2.55
N ASP A 45 -9.35 -1.84 2.11
CA ASP A 45 -10.71 -1.55 2.53
C ASP A 45 -11.10 -0.05 2.46
N GLY A 46 -10.75 0.62 1.35
CA GLY A 46 -11.05 2.04 1.13
C GLY A 46 -10.24 3.01 2.01
N ALA A 47 -9.29 2.50 2.79
CA ALA A 47 -8.39 3.27 3.63
C ALA A 47 -6.94 3.23 3.11
N LEU A 48 -6.25 4.36 3.20
CA LEU A 48 -4.81 4.43 2.93
C LEU A 48 -4.02 3.98 4.16
N ILE A 49 -3.13 3.01 3.96
CA ILE A 49 -2.20 2.53 4.97
C ILE A 49 -0.79 2.93 4.58
N PHE A 50 -0.12 3.66 5.46
CA PHE A 50 1.28 4.08 5.29
C PHE A 50 2.22 3.02 5.84
N MET A 51 3.04 2.45 4.98
CA MET A 51 4.01 1.43 5.36
C MET A 51 5.30 2.09 5.88
N SER A 52 5.81 1.61 7.02
CA SER A 52 7.11 2.06 7.52
C SER A 52 8.26 1.62 6.60
N PRO A 53 9.37 2.36 6.53
CA PRO A 53 10.56 1.92 5.79
C PRO A 53 10.97 0.50 6.18
N GLN A 54 11.21 -0.35 5.19
CA GLN A 54 11.57 -1.75 5.44
C GLN A 54 12.90 -1.83 6.20
N ARG A 55 12.93 -2.63 7.28
CA ARG A 55 14.15 -2.89 8.04
C ARG A 55 15.02 -3.91 7.29
N ARG A 56 16.35 -3.82 7.41
CA ARG A 56 17.30 -4.75 6.77
C ARG A 56 16.99 -6.24 7.01
N ILE A 57 16.45 -6.60 8.18
CA ILE A 57 16.02 -7.99 8.48
C ILE A 57 14.83 -8.40 7.61
N HIS A 58 13.85 -7.52 7.45
CA HIS A 58 12.68 -7.77 6.60
C HIS A 58 13.11 -7.95 5.13
N GLU A 59 13.95 -7.06 4.61
CA GLU A 59 14.48 -7.17 3.25
C GLU A 59 15.24 -8.49 3.02
N ARG A 60 16.02 -8.93 4.02
CA ARG A 60 16.75 -10.20 3.94
C ARG A 60 15.81 -11.40 3.89
N LEU A 61 14.71 -11.37 4.66
CA LEU A 61 13.70 -12.42 4.64
C LEU A 61 12.96 -12.46 3.31
N ILE A 62 12.49 -11.30 2.82
CA ILE A 62 11.82 -11.20 1.52
C ILE A 62 12.72 -11.75 0.42
N ARG A 63 13.99 -11.33 0.35
CA ARG A 63 14.93 -11.83 -0.67
C ARG A 63 15.12 -13.35 -0.61
N GLY A 64 15.28 -13.91 0.60
CA GLY A 64 15.41 -15.35 0.78
C GLY A 64 14.18 -16.12 0.28
N LEU A 65 13.00 -15.63 0.64
CA LEU A 65 11.73 -16.23 0.22
C LEU A 65 11.53 -16.14 -1.30
N THR A 66 11.75 -14.96 -1.89
CA THR A 66 11.65 -14.76 -3.35
C THR A 66 12.55 -15.74 -4.09
N ASN A 67 13.82 -15.85 -3.70
CA ASN A 67 14.76 -16.79 -4.33
C ASN A 67 14.30 -18.26 -4.22
N SER A 68 13.75 -18.66 -3.07
CA SER A 68 13.27 -20.03 -2.88
C SER A 68 12.00 -20.34 -3.67
N LEU A 69 11.12 -19.35 -3.86
CA LEU A 69 9.93 -19.50 -4.70
C LEU A 69 10.31 -19.56 -6.18
N ASP A 70 11.22 -18.69 -6.61
CA ASP A 70 11.69 -18.62 -8.00
C ASP A 70 12.38 -19.93 -8.43
N ALA A 71 13.17 -20.53 -7.54
CA ALA A 71 13.80 -21.84 -7.78
C ALA A 71 12.80 -23.00 -7.95
N GLN A 72 11.54 -22.82 -7.54
CA GLN A 72 10.45 -23.79 -7.69
C GLN A 72 9.44 -23.38 -8.75
N ALA A 73 9.59 -22.21 -9.35
CA ALA A 73 8.66 -21.69 -10.33
C ALA A 73 8.81 -22.45 -11.67
N PRO A 74 7.70 -22.72 -12.37
CA PRO A 74 7.71 -23.08 -13.78
C PRO A 74 8.45 -22.04 -14.65
N GLU A 75 8.96 -22.43 -15.83
CA GLU A 75 9.75 -21.54 -16.71
C GLU A 75 9.01 -20.26 -17.15
N ASP A 76 7.68 -20.26 -17.14
CA ASP A 76 6.84 -19.14 -17.53
C ASP A 76 6.44 -18.21 -16.36
N LEU A 77 6.89 -18.50 -15.13
CA LEU A 77 6.56 -17.73 -13.93
C LEU A 77 7.81 -17.28 -13.17
N ALA A 78 7.69 -16.16 -12.45
CA ALA A 78 8.75 -15.64 -11.60
C ALA A 78 8.18 -15.14 -10.27
N ALA A 79 8.94 -15.28 -9.20
CA ALA A 79 8.59 -14.71 -7.90
C ALA A 79 8.93 -13.22 -7.85
N VAL A 80 7.95 -12.37 -7.52
CA VAL A 80 8.13 -10.92 -7.39
C VAL A 80 7.69 -10.43 -6.01
N SER A 81 8.24 -9.30 -5.57
CA SER A 81 7.91 -8.67 -4.28
C SER A 81 7.91 -7.16 -4.43
N GLN A 82 7.21 -6.44 -3.54
CA GLN A 82 7.08 -4.97 -3.58
C GLN A 82 6.45 -4.46 -4.88
N THR A 83 5.41 -5.15 -5.33
CA THR A 83 4.67 -4.83 -6.57
C THR A 83 3.24 -4.44 -6.24
N ASP A 84 2.71 -3.46 -6.96
CA ASP A 84 1.30 -3.12 -6.87
C ASP A 84 0.47 -4.13 -7.66
N ILE A 85 -0.54 -4.71 -7.00
CA ILE A 85 -1.43 -5.71 -7.61
C ILE A 85 -2.87 -5.31 -7.31
N ARG A 86 -3.67 -5.18 -8.37
CA ARG A 86 -5.12 -4.97 -8.24
C ARG A 86 -5.82 -6.31 -8.06
N ILE A 87 -6.31 -6.58 -6.85
CA ILE A 87 -6.92 -7.88 -6.47
C ILE A 87 -8.42 -7.93 -6.85
N ASN A 88 -9.08 -6.81 -7.07
CA ASN A 88 -10.47 -6.74 -7.51
C ASN A 88 -10.75 -5.53 -8.45
N ARG A 89 -11.78 -5.68 -9.30
CA ARG A 89 -12.27 -4.58 -10.15
C ARG A 89 -13.29 -3.70 -9.43
N GLU A 90 -14.06 -4.28 -8.53
CA GLU A 90 -15.11 -3.60 -7.77
C GLU A 90 -14.49 -2.85 -6.59
N ASP A 91 -14.65 -1.53 -6.55
CA ASP A 91 -14.35 -0.70 -5.38
C ASP A 91 -15.05 -1.28 -4.15
N MET A 92 -14.36 -1.25 -3.02
CA MET A 92 -14.91 -1.74 -1.77
C MET A 92 -16.18 -0.94 -1.45
N ARG A 93 -17.34 -1.54 -1.70
CA ARG A 93 -18.64 -0.89 -1.51
C ARG A 93 -18.74 -0.45 -0.06
N SER A 94 -18.88 0.86 0.13
CA SER A 94 -19.20 1.52 1.40
C SER A 94 -20.11 0.64 2.26
N CYS A 95 -19.68 0.35 3.49
CA CYS A 95 -20.56 -0.16 4.53
C CYS A 95 -21.86 0.66 4.52
N ARG A 96 -22.97 -0.06 4.43
CA ARG A 96 -24.32 0.49 4.47
C ARG A 96 -24.73 0.78 5.92
#